data_AF-A0A3D4YGG8-F1
#
_entry.id   AF-A0A3D4YGG8-F1
#
_cell.length_a   1.000
_cell.length_b   1.000
_cell.length_c   1.000
_cell.angle_alpha   90.00
_cell.angle_beta   90.00
_cell.angle_gamma   90.00
#
_symmetry.space_group_name_H-M   'P 1'
#
loop_
_entity.id
_entity.type
_entity.pdbx_description
1 polymer ?
#
loop_
_entity_poly.entity_id
_entity_poly.type
_entity_poly.pdbx_seq_one_letter_code
_entity_poly.pdbx_strand_id
1 'polypeptide(L)'
;MKSKALSLILSLCLILSLFPGIGFAASEIEPVTSVVNLTDVQGHWALEAIQNAVGNGYVKGYPDGTFAPEKAVSRAEFVSMVNNALQLRPQNQVAISFSDVKESDWFYEEVAKASYVRYAKGTSQTEFSPEDVITRQEAAVMLSRFLPKSGMTGTAVLEGYPDRAEIEAWAKEGMAITINKGYMKGHANGQLAPMETLTRAEAVTLIGQILDGETIVREDVFVKESGDILSDKIYVGDITITEEVGEGDATLQNLSALSVVYVKGGGSHTVTMENSLIIRLIVTKEGTQVRVLAGDGTSIYTSILFNNNLLVDGNGNDARPDGEIFKDIVVVQGTVTQQQAQQIAEAISGQIQSGGQITQQQVAQAVLSILPNGNANTNQSGTIVVEVPATPPGNTGGGSGGNRPPSASVAVTGETDYITATVAAITTPADAVYTYQWSRSDAESGVYTEIETATGAAFTIAEEDIGCFLKVTATGMGAKEGTVLSRVIGPIGFDG
;
A
#
# COMPACT_ATOMS: atom_id res chain seq x y z
N MET A 1 66.55 -8.31 22.60
CA MET A 1 65.13 -7.91 22.46
C MET A 1 64.10 -9.00 22.85
N LYS A 2 64.49 -10.16 23.41
CA LYS A 2 63.54 -11.25 23.75
C LYS A 2 63.09 -11.32 25.23
N SER A 3 63.65 -10.51 26.14
CA SER A 3 63.30 -10.59 27.58
C SER A 3 62.23 -9.59 28.05
N LYS A 4 61.96 -8.51 27.30
CA LYS A 4 60.93 -7.51 27.68
C LYS A 4 59.51 -7.91 27.30
N ALA A 5 59.34 -8.73 26.26
CA ALA A 5 58.02 -9.23 25.83
C ALA A 5 57.44 -10.28 26.79
N LEU A 6 58.30 -11.13 27.37
CA LEU A 6 57.85 -12.18 28.30
C LEU A 6 57.40 -11.60 29.65
N SER A 7 58.04 -10.53 30.12
CA SER A 7 57.66 -9.85 31.37
C SER A 7 56.34 -9.08 31.25
N LEU A 8 55.97 -8.63 30.04
CA LEU A 8 54.71 -7.92 29.81
C LEU A 8 53.52 -8.89 29.75
N ILE A 9 53.72 -10.08 29.17
CA ILE A 9 52.69 -11.12 29.06
C ILE A 9 52.41 -11.77 30.42
N LEU A 10 53.45 -12.01 31.23
CA LEU A 10 53.26 -12.59 32.58
C LEU A 10 52.61 -11.59 33.56
N SER A 11 52.87 -10.29 33.40
CA SER A 11 52.25 -9.25 34.21
C SER A 11 50.79 -8.97 33.81
N LEU A 12 50.41 -9.23 32.56
CA LEU A 12 49.03 -9.08 32.10
C LEU A 12 48.14 -10.26 32.56
N CYS A 13 48.70 -11.48 32.62
CA CYS A 13 47.96 -12.65 33.12
C CYS A 13 47.71 -12.63 34.63
N LEU A 14 48.56 -11.98 35.43
CA LEU A 14 48.35 -11.91 36.89
C LEU A 14 47.24 -10.91 37.27
N ILE A 15 47.05 -9.84 36.49
CA ILE A 15 46.04 -8.79 36.78
C ILE A 15 44.61 -9.22 36.39
N LEU A 16 44.45 -10.19 35.48
CA LEU A 16 43.13 -10.76 35.14
C LEU A 16 42.58 -11.76 36.19
N SER A 17 43.35 -12.13 37.21
CA SER A 17 42.95 -13.15 38.19
C SER A 17 42.33 -12.60 39.49
N LEU A 18 42.17 -11.27 39.62
CA LEU A 18 41.75 -10.61 40.86
C LEU A 18 40.39 -9.90 40.79
N PHE A 19 39.62 -10.06 39.71
CA PHE A 19 38.21 -9.66 39.71
C PHE A 19 37.37 -10.83 40.25
N PRO A 20 36.67 -10.69 41.38
CA PRO A 20 35.66 -11.67 41.77
C PRO A 20 34.66 -11.76 40.62
N GLY A 21 34.56 -12.94 40.03
CA GLY A 21 33.60 -13.23 38.98
C GLY A 21 32.20 -12.93 39.50
N ILE A 22 31.65 -11.78 39.10
CA ILE A 22 30.21 -11.62 39.01
C ILE A 22 29.83 -12.59 37.90
N GLY A 23 29.47 -13.82 38.30
CA GLY A 23 28.77 -14.73 37.44
C GLY A 23 27.48 -14.03 37.06
N PHE A 24 27.45 -13.42 35.88
CA PHE A 24 26.20 -13.29 35.15
C PHE A 24 25.76 -14.72 34.91
N ALA A 25 24.88 -15.22 35.79
CA ALA A 25 24.01 -16.30 35.41
C ALA A 25 23.30 -15.78 34.15
N ALA A 26 23.76 -16.23 32.99
CA ALA A 26 22.93 -16.22 31.81
C ALA A 26 21.67 -16.97 32.25
N SER A 27 20.58 -16.23 32.46
CA SER A 27 19.27 -16.84 32.57
C SER A 27 19.05 -17.48 31.22
N GLU A 28 19.39 -18.76 31.10
CA GLU A 28 18.86 -19.60 30.04
C GLU A 28 17.35 -19.53 30.22
N ILE A 29 16.70 -18.74 29.35
CA ILE A 29 15.26 -18.74 29.23
C ILE A 29 14.95 -20.09 28.60
N GLU A 30 14.78 -21.11 29.43
CA GLU A 30 14.12 -22.35 29.05
C GLU A 30 12.80 -21.95 28.35
N PRO A 31 12.54 -22.39 27.11
CA PRO A 31 11.29 -22.09 26.45
C PRO A 31 10.17 -22.68 27.31
N VAL A 32 9.38 -21.81 27.93
CA VAL A 32 8.15 -22.21 28.62
C VAL A 32 7.14 -22.58 27.54
N THR A 33 7.26 -23.81 27.01
CA THR A 33 6.17 -24.43 26.28
C THR A 33 5.09 -24.77 27.31
N SER A 34 4.20 -23.82 27.58
CA SER A 34 2.98 -24.15 28.29
C SER A 34 2.21 -25.10 27.38
N VAL A 35 2.34 -26.41 27.61
CA VAL A 35 1.54 -27.41 26.91
C VAL A 35 0.09 -27.12 27.29
N VAL A 36 -0.66 -26.49 26.39
CA VAL A 36 -2.08 -26.27 26.62
C VAL A 36 -2.73 -27.64 26.61
N ASN A 37 -3.19 -28.06 27.79
CA ASN A 37 -3.74 -29.39 27.98
C ASN A 37 -5.21 -29.41 27.52
N LEU A 38 -5.40 -29.72 26.25
CA LEU A 38 -6.71 -29.84 25.61
C LEU A 38 -7.18 -31.30 25.67
N THR A 39 -8.36 -31.55 26.24
CA THR A 39 -8.79 -32.91 26.62
C THR A 39 -9.30 -33.77 25.46
N ASP A 40 -9.70 -33.15 24.35
CA ASP A 40 -10.42 -33.76 23.23
C ASP A 40 -9.59 -33.87 21.94
N VAL A 41 -8.29 -33.56 22.00
CA VAL A 41 -7.39 -33.59 20.83
C VAL A 41 -6.38 -34.74 20.87
N GLN A 42 -6.31 -35.50 21.97
CA GLN A 42 -5.38 -36.61 22.10
C GLN A 42 -5.71 -37.72 21.08
N GLY A 43 -4.72 -38.10 20.27
CA GLY A 43 -4.90 -39.06 19.18
C GLY A 43 -5.61 -38.49 17.93
N HIS A 44 -5.96 -37.20 17.93
CA HIS A 44 -6.54 -36.53 16.78
C HIS A 44 -5.46 -36.24 15.71
N TRP A 45 -5.81 -36.37 14.42
CA TRP A 45 -4.86 -36.18 13.31
C TRP A 45 -4.24 -34.77 13.28
N ALA A 46 -5.01 -33.76 13.72
CA ALA A 46 -4.59 -32.36 13.78
C ALA A 46 -3.94 -31.96 15.12
N LEU A 47 -3.58 -32.90 16.00
CA LEU A 47 -3.07 -32.61 17.35
C LEU A 47 -1.93 -31.58 17.34
N GLU A 48 -0.91 -31.82 16.52
CA GLU A 48 0.27 -30.93 16.43
C GLU A 48 -0.12 -29.54 15.90
N ALA A 49 -0.91 -29.48 14.83
CA ALA A 49 -1.40 -28.21 14.28
C ALA A 49 -2.21 -27.41 15.31
N ILE A 50 -3.07 -28.08 16.08
CA ILE A 50 -3.86 -27.45 17.14
C ILE A 50 -2.95 -26.93 18.27
N GLN A 51 -1.99 -27.73 18.72
CA GLN A 51 -1.04 -27.33 19.77
C GLN A 51 -0.19 -26.14 19.34
N ASN A 52 0.31 -26.16 18.11
CA ASN A 52 1.05 -25.04 17.53
C ASN A 52 0.16 -23.80 17.42
N ALA A 53 -1.09 -23.96 17.00
CA ALA A 53 -2.02 -22.85 16.86
C ALA A 53 -2.32 -22.16 18.19
N VAL A 54 -2.55 -22.96 19.23
CA VAL A 54 -2.82 -22.43 20.57
C VAL A 54 -1.54 -21.86 21.18
N GLY A 55 -0.39 -22.53 21.01
CA GLY A 55 0.90 -22.09 21.52
C GLY A 55 1.37 -20.76 20.91
N ASN A 56 1.12 -20.56 19.62
CA ASN A 56 1.38 -19.29 18.92
C ASN A 56 0.27 -18.24 19.14
N GLY A 57 -0.80 -18.59 19.86
CA GLY A 57 -1.81 -17.65 20.32
C GLY A 57 -2.83 -17.19 19.27
N TYR A 58 -2.86 -17.79 18.07
CA TYR A 58 -3.81 -17.38 17.03
C TYR A 58 -5.18 -18.08 17.10
N VAL A 59 -5.32 -19.05 17.98
CA VAL A 59 -6.60 -19.65 18.36
C VAL A 59 -6.57 -20.01 19.84
N LYS A 60 -7.75 -20.10 20.47
CA LYS A 60 -7.90 -20.56 21.86
C LYS A 60 -8.84 -21.76 21.94
N GLY A 61 -8.61 -22.60 22.94
CA GLY A 61 -9.59 -23.59 23.39
C GLY A 61 -10.73 -22.94 24.17
N TYR A 62 -11.73 -23.73 24.52
CA TYR A 62 -12.86 -23.32 25.33
C TYR A 62 -12.52 -23.33 26.83
N PRO A 63 -13.28 -22.58 27.66
CA PRO A 63 -13.07 -22.56 29.11
C PRO A 63 -13.23 -23.92 29.81
N ASP A 64 -13.90 -24.89 29.17
CA ASP A 64 -14.08 -26.25 29.67
C ASP A 64 -12.87 -27.17 29.43
N GLY A 65 -11.80 -26.67 28.81
CA GLY A 65 -10.58 -27.42 28.51
C GLY A 65 -10.62 -28.18 27.18
N THR A 66 -11.63 -27.97 26.35
CA THR A 66 -11.75 -28.59 25.01
C THR A 66 -11.28 -27.64 23.90
N PHE A 67 -11.01 -28.19 22.72
CA PHE A 67 -10.78 -27.43 21.48
C PHE A 67 -11.97 -27.50 20.51
N ALA A 68 -12.74 -28.58 20.57
CA ALA A 68 -13.80 -28.97 19.63
C ALA A 68 -13.30 -29.06 18.18
N PRO A 69 -12.38 -29.99 17.85
CA PRO A 69 -11.72 -30.04 16.54
C PRO A 69 -12.70 -30.18 15.36
N GLU A 70 -13.80 -30.92 15.55
CA GLU A 70 -14.81 -31.20 14.53
C GLU A 70 -15.91 -30.13 14.42
N LYS A 71 -15.89 -29.11 15.28
CA LYS A 71 -16.88 -28.02 15.21
C LYS A 71 -16.63 -27.19 13.95
N ALA A 72 -17.67 -26.92 13.17
CA ALA A 72 -17.61 -25.99 12.04
C ALA A 72 -17.21 -24.57 12.49
N VAL A 73 -16.49 -23.86 11.64
CA VAL A 73 -15.97 -22.51 11.90
C VAL A 73 -16.84 -21.47 11.19
N SER A 74 -17.26 -20.42 11.91
CA SER A 74 -17.94 -19.29 11.27
C SER A 74 -16.96 -18.41 10.49
N ARG A 75 -17.46 -17.61 9.54
CA ARG A 75 -16.64 -16.67 8.78
C ARG A 75 -15.90 -15.67 9.68
N ALA A 76 -16.54 -15.18 10.74
CA ALA A 76 -15.92 -14.32 11.75
C ALA A 76 -14.84 -15.05 12.56
N GLU A 77 -15.09 -16.29 12.99
CA GLU A 77 -14.09 -17.11 13.68
C GLU A 77 -12.86 -17.36 12.79
N PHE A 78 -13.09 -17.70 11.51
CA PHE A 78 -12.01 -17.96 10.55
C PHE A 78 -11.15 -16.72 10.31
N VAL A 79 -11.77 -15.57 10.07
CA VAL A 79 -11.07 -14.30 9.90
C VAL A 79 -10.26 -13.94 11.14
N SER A 80 -10.81 -14.13 12.35
CA SER A 80 -10.08 -13.89 13.59
C SER A 80 -8.83 -14.78 13.69
N MET A 81 -8.92 -16.06 13.33
CA MET A 81 -7.75 -16.96 13.32
C MET A 81 -6.68 -16.48 12.34
N VAL A 82 -7.06 -16.09 11.13
CA VAL A 82 -6.12 -15.59 10.11
C VAL A 82 -5.45 -14.28 10.57
N ASN A 83 -6.23 -13.31 11.05
CA ASN A 83 -5.70 -12.03 11.55
C ASN A 83 -4.68 -12.23 12.67
N ASN A 84 -5.00 -13.10 13.64
CA ASN A 84 -4.10 -13.37 14.76
C ASN A 84 -2.83 -14.11 14.30
N ALA A 85 -2.95 -15.02 13.34
CA ALA A 85 -1.80 -15.77 12.79
C ALA A 85 -0.83 -14.85 12.04
N LEU A 86 -1.37 -13.95 11.22
CA LEU A 86 -0.59 -12.91 10.54
C LEU A 86 -0.09 -11.83 11.51
N GLN A 87 -0.74 -11.68 12.67
CA GLN A 87 -0.55 -10.57 13.61
C GLN A 87 -0.84 -9.22 12.94
N LEU A 88 -1.97 -9.13 12.22
CA LEU A 88 -2.37 -7.89 11.57
C LEU A 88 -2.53 -6.76 12.61
N ARG A 89 -1.95 -5.61 12.27
CA ARG A 89 -1.94 -4.44 13.14
C ARG A 89 -3.38 -3.89 13.30
N PRO A 90 -3.74 -3.38 14.49
CA PRO A 90 -5.02 -2.70 14.69
C PRO A 90 -5.18 -1.56 13.70
N GLN A 91 -6.36 -1.47 13.09
CA GLN A 91 -6.71 -0.38 12.18
C GLN A 91 -7.70 0.53 12.90
N ASN A 92 -7.16 1.49 13.65
CA ASN A 92 -7.97 2.51 14.28
C ASN A 92 -8.57 3.36 13.16
N GLN A 93 -9.91 3.40 13.03
CA GLN A 93 -10.71 4.26 12.15
C GLN A 93 -11.31 3.64 10.87
N VAL A 94 -11.15 2.34 10.58
CA VAL A 94 -11.80 1.77 9.39
C VAL A 94 -13.30 1.59 9.64
N ALA A 95 -14.11 2.43 9.00
CA ALA A 95 -15.57 2.27 9.03
C ALA A 95 -15.98 1.01 8.25
N ILE A 96 -16.75 0.14 8.90
CA ILE A 96 -17.38 -1.04 8.28
C ILE A 96 -18.69 -0.64 7.60
N SER A 97 -18.88 -1.09 6.36
CA SER A 97 -20.10 -0.83 5.58
C SER A 97 -21.11 -1.98 5.60
N PHE A 98 -20.80 -3.08 6.32
CA PHE A 98 -21.68 -4.23 6.45
C PHE A 98 -22.74 -3.98 7.53
N SER A 99 -24.02 -4.14 7.18
CA SER A 99 -25.15 -3.86 8.07
C SER A 99 -25.30 -4.88 9.21
N ASP A 100 -24.72 -6.07 9.03
CA ASP A 100 -24.71 -7.19 9.96
C ASP A 100 -23.45 -7.25 10.84
N VAL A 101 -22.61 -6.21 10.81
CA VAL A 101 -21.40 -6.09 11.64
C VAL A 101 -21.45 -4.77 12.41
N LYS A 102 -21.73 -4.85 13.72
CA LYS A 102 -21.89 -3.69 14.60
C LYS A 102 -20.64 -3.46 15.43
N GLU A 103 -20.34 -2.21 15.77
CA GLU A 103 -19.17 -1.84 16.61
C GLU A 103 -19.11 -2.59 17.95
N SER A 104 -20.26 -3.02 18.47
CA SER A 104 -20.35 -3.79 19.72
C SER A 104 -20.05 -5.28 19.57
N ASP A 105 -19.97 -5.80 18.36
CA ASP A 105 -19.77 -7.24 18.10
C ASP A 105 -18.31 -7.62 18.36
N TRP A 106 -18.09 -8.79 18.96
CA TRP A 106 -16.75 -9.26 19.31
C TRP A 106 -15.82 -9.41 18.08
N PHE A 107 -16.40 -9.63 16.90
CA PHE A 107 -15.69 -9.79 15.64
C PHE A 107 -15.53 -8.48 14.84
N TYR A 108 -16.05 -7.35 15.33
CA TYR A 108 -16.05 -6.09 14.57
C TYR A 108 -14.65 -5.71 14.09
N GLU A 109 -13.67 -5.67 15.01
CA GLU A 109 -12.29 -5.33 14.67
C GLU A 109 -11.65 -6.34 13.72
N GLU A 110 -12.02 -7.62 13.84
CA GLU A 110 -11.46 -8.69 13.02
C GLU A 110 -11.96 -8.60 11.57
N VAL A 111 -13.27 -8.35 11.39
CA VAL A 111 -13.83 -8.06 10.07
C VAL A 111 -13.20 -6.77 9.50
N ALA A 112 -13.01 -5.74 10.32
CA ALA A 112 -12.40 -4.48 9.88
C ALA A 112 -10.97 -4.66 9.38
N LYS A 113 -10.12 -5.39 10.11
CA LYS A 113 -8.75 -5.72 9.66
C LYS A 113 -8.76 -6.48 8.35
N ALA A 114 -9.58 -7.54 8.26
CA ALA A 114 -9.59 -8.42 7.10
C ALA A 114 -10.11 -7.75 5.83
N SER A 115 -11.07 -6.84 5.97
CA SER A 115 -11.58 -6.07 4.86
C SER A 115 -10.70 -4.86 4.51
N TYR A 116 -9.97 -4.29 5.47
CA TYR A 116 -8.94 -3.27 5.20
C TYR A 116 -7.80 -3.84 4.36
N VAL A 117 -7.32 -5.03 4.71
CA VAL A 117 -6.32 -5.79 3.92
C VAL A 117 -6.96 -6.47 2.70
N ARG A 118 -8.28 -6.35 2.54
CA ARG A 118 -9.07 -6.82 1.39
C ARG A 118 -8.98 -8.31 1.09
N TYR A 119 -8.46 -9.11 2.02
CA TYR A 119 -8.46 -10.56 1.87
C TYR A 119 -9.83 -11.15 2.19
N ALA A 120 -10.65 -10.50 3.03
CA ALA A 120 -12.05 -10.87 3.24
C ALA A 120 -13.01 -9.89 2.56
N LYS A 121 -14.05 -10.45 1.93
CA LYS A 121 -15.18 -9.71 1.34
C LYS A 121 -16.48 -10.25 1.90
N GLY A 122 -17.51 -9.41 1.92
CA GLY A 122 -18.87 -9.84 2.26
C GLY A 122 -19.45 -10.83 1.24
N THR A 123 -20.49 -11.55 1.67
CA THR A 123 -21.31 -12.43 0.83
C THR A 123 -22.20 -11.61 -0.12
N SER A 124 -22.46 -10.35 0.24
CA SER A 124 -23.06 -9.34 -0.61
C SER A 124 -22.33 -8.00 -0.47
N GLN A 125 -22.83 -6.96 -1.16
CA GLN A 125 -22.31 -5.59 -1.00
C GLN A 125 -22.57 -5.02 0.40
N THR A 126 -23.60 -5.50 1.10
CA THR A 126 -24.06 -4.94 2.38
C THR A 126 -23.95 -5.90 3.56
N GLU A 127 -23.64 -7.17 3.33
CA GLU A 127 -23.60 -8.20 4.37
C GLU A 127 -22.26 -8.95 4.35
N PHE A 128 -21.67 -9.15 5.53
CA PHE A 128 -20.49 -9.96 5.72
C PHE A 128 -20.81 -11.44 5.97
N SER A 129 -21.97 -11.71 6.56
CA SER A 129 -22.41 -13.00 7.10
C SER A 129 -21.44 -13.57 8.13
N PRO A 130 -21.16 -12.87 9.26
CA PRO A 130 -20.12 -13.26 10.21
C PRO A 130 -20.36 -14.61 10.87
N GLU A 131 -21.63 -14.96 11.11
CA GLU A 131 -22.02 -16.18 11.82
C GLU A 131 -22.24 -17.40 10.89
N ASP A 132 -22.23 -17.19 9.57
CA ASP A 132 -22.34 -18.30 8.62
C ASP A 132 -21.08 -19.16 8.67
N VAL A 133 -21.26 -20.48 8.61
CA VAL A 133 -20.15 -21.43 8.55
C VAL A 133 -19.42 -21.31 7.22
N ILE A 134 -18.09 -21.23 7.27
CA ILE A 134 -17.27 -21.01 6.08
C ILE A 134 -17.07 -22.31 5.30
N THR A 135 -17.27 -22.25 3.98
CA THR A 135 -16.95 -23.36 3.08
C THR A 135 -15.46 -23.42 2.73
N ARG A 136 -14.98 -24.59 2.30
CA ARG A 136 -13.60 -24.80 1.85
C ARG A 136 -13.23 -23.82 0.73
N GLN A 137 -14.11 -23.60 -0.24
CA GLN A 137 -13.83 -22.67 -1.34
C GLN A 137 -13.79 -21.19 -0.91
N GLU A 138 -14.63 -20.79 0.06
CA GLU A 138 -14.57 -19.42 0.59
C GLU A 138 -13.26 -19.18 1.36
N ALA A 139 -12.86 -20.14 2.18
CA ALA A 139 -11.59 -20.08 2.90
C ALA A 139 -10.40 -20.03 1.93
N ALA A 140 -10.41 -20.85 0.88
CA ALA A 140 -9.38 -20.82 -0.16
C ALA A 140 -9.25 -19.44 -0.82
N VAL A 141 -10.38 -18.81 -1.15
CA VAL A 141 -10.41 -17.47 -1.74
C VAL A 141 -9.92 -16.40 -0.77
N MET A 142 -10.28 -16.48 0.50
CA MET A 142 -9.80 -15.54 1.50
C MET A 142 -8.28 -15.63 1.67
N LEU A 143 -7.76 -16.85 1.80
CA LEU A 143 -6.33 -17.09 1.98
C LEU A 143 -5.54 -16.71 0.72
N SER A 144 -6.00 -17.12 -0.47
CA SER A 144 -5.29 -16.87 -1.73
C SER A 144 -5.07 -15.39 -2.04
N ARG A 145 -5.87 -14.50 -1.45
CA ARG A 145 -5.82 -13.06 -1.73
C ARG A 145 -4.57 -12.39 -1.20
N PHE A 146 -3.90 -12.93 -0.20
CA PHE A 146 -2.65 -12.36 0.34
C PHE A 146 -1.43 -13.24 0.08
N LEU A 147 -1.58 -14.36 -0.62
CA LEU A 147 -0.46 -15.25 -0.94
C LEU A 147 0.32 -14.72 -2.15
N PRO A 148 1.66 -14.63 -2.08
CA PRO A 148 2.50 -14.38 -3.23
C PRO A 148 2.27 -15.40 -4.34
N LYS A 149 2.01 -14.95 -5.57
CA LYS A 149 1.58 -15.81 -6.69
C LYS A 149 2.71 -16.13 -7.69
N SER A 150 3.97 -16.09 -7.25
CA SER A 150 5.13 -16.33 -8.12
C SER A 150 5.03 -17.65 -8.88
N GLY A 151 5.10 -17.58 -10.20
CA GLY A 151 5.02 -18.75 -11.08
C GLY A 151 3.64 -19.43 -11.15
N MET A 152 2.59 -18.82 -10.60
CA MET A 152 1.24 -19.39 -10.58
C MET A 152 0.33 -18.66 -11.56
N THR A 153 -0.12 -19.36 -12.61
CA THR A 153 -1.12 -18.83 -13.54
C THR A 153 -2.22 -19.85 -13.83
N GLY A 154 -3.45 -19.35 -13.91
CA GLY A 154 -4.62 -20.13 -14.32
C GLY A 154 -5.10 -21.16 -13.28
N THR A 155 -5.93 -22.08 -13.77
CA THR A 155 -6.71 -23.02 -12.94
C THR A 155 -6.45 -24.49 -13.30
N ALA A 156 -5.38 -24.76 -14.07
CA ALA A 156 -5.09 -26.09 -14.62
C ALA A 156 -4.94 -27.20 -13.56
N VAL A 157 -4.44 -26.85 -12.36
CA VAL A 157 -4.32 -27.79 -11.24
C VAL A 157 -5.67 -28.40 -10.81
N LEU A 158 -6.77 -27.69 -11.05
CA LEU A 158 -8.11 -28.16 -10.71
C LEU A 158 -8.56 -29.35 -11.58
N GLU A 159 -7.99 -29.52 -12.78
CA GLU A 159 -8.34 -30.64 -13.68
C GLU A 159 -8.01 -32.02 -13.09
N GLY A 160 -7.12 -32.08 -12.10
CA GLY A 160 -6.80 -33.30 -11.36
C GLY A 160 -7.91 -33.77 -10.40
N TYR A 161 -8.96 -32.96 -10.19
CA TYR A 161 -9.99 -33.23 -9.20
C TYR A 161 -11.34 -33.56 -9.86
N PRO A 162 -12.02 -34.64 -9.41
CA PRO A 162 -13.23 -35.14 -10.05
C PRO A 162 -14.45 -34.21 -9.84
N ASP A 163 -14.48 -33.50 -8.73
CA ASP A 163 -15.55 -32.60 -8.28
C ASP A 163 -15.27 -31.12 -8.60
N ARG A 164 -14.25 -30.82 -9.43
CA ARG A 164 -13.90 -29.45 -9.82
C ARG A 164 -15.05 -28.64 -10.43
N ALA A 165 -16.05 -29.32 -10.99
CA ALA A 165 -17.25 -28.69 -11.55
C ALA A 165 -18.16 -28.08 -10.47
N GLU A 166 -18.02 -28.50 -9.20
CA GLU A 166 -18.73 -27.93 -8.05
C GLU A 166 -18.07 -26.64 -7.53
N ILE A 167 -16.86 -26.30 -8.01
CA ILE A 167 -16.19 -25.06 -7.64
C ILE A 167 -16.88 -23.91 -8.36
N GLU A 168 -17.39 -22.96 -7.57
CA GLU A 168 -17.99 -21.75 -8.10
C GLU A 168 -16.99 -20.95 -8.94
N ALA A 169 -17.46 -20.29 -10.00
CA ALA A 169 -16.58 -19.59 -10.94
C ALA A 169 -15.66 -18.56 -10.26
N TRP A 170 -16.19 -17.85 -9.25
CA TRP A 170 -15.46 -16.86 -8.46
C TRP A 170 -14.40 -17.48 -7.53
N ALA A 171 -14.51 -18.78 -7.23
CA ALA A 171 -13.61 -19.48 -6.32
C ALA A 171 -12.48 -20.24 -7.01
N LYS A 172 -12.57 -20.45 -8.33
CA LYS A 172 -11.61 -21.27 -9.08
C LYS A 172 -10.16 -20.80 -8.94
N GLU A 173 -9.91 -19.49 -9.07
CA GLU A 173 -8.54 -18.99 -8.94
C GLU A 173 -7.99 -19.19 -7.52
N GLY A 174 -8.79 -18.87 -6.48
CA GLY A 174 -8.35 -19.01 -5.10
C GLY A 174 -8.10 -20.46 -4.69
N MET A 175 -8.96 -21.37 -5.14
CA MET A 175 -8.75 -22.81 -5.00
C MET A 175 -7.45 -23.24 -5.70
N ALA A 176 -7.24 -22.83 -6.95
CA ALA A 176 -6.04 -23.19 -7.70
C ALA A 176 -4.75 -22.69 -7.02
N ILE A 177 -4.74 -21.45 -6.52
CA ILE A 177 -3.58 -20.87 -5.81
C ILE A 177 -3.26 -21.67 -4.55
N THR A 178 -4.27 -21.92 -3.69
CA THR A 178 -4.04 -22.63 -2.42
C THR A 178 -3.63 -24.08 -2.61
N ILE A 179 -4.09 -24.74 -3.69
CA ILE A 179 -3.67 -26.09 -4.06
C ILE A 179 -2.25 -26.09 -4.64
N ASN A 180 -1.92 -25.15 -5.55
CA ASN A 180 -0.57 -25.04 -6.13
C ASN A 180 0.49 -24.75 -5.06
N LYS A 181 0.14 -23.95 -4.04
CA LYS A 181 0.98 -23.73 -2.86
C LYS A 181 1.10 -24.95 -1.94
N GLY A 182 0.23 -25.95 -2.11
CA GLY A 182 0.19 -27.15 -1.28
C GLY A 182 -0.48 -26.96 0.09
N TYR A 183 -1.11 -25.81 0.33
CA TYR A 183 -1.82 -25.49 1.58
C TYR A 183 -3.19 -26.16 1.59
N MET A 184 -3.97 -26.07 0.52
CA MET A 184 -5.19 -26.84 0.41
C MET A 184 -4.93 -28.16 -0.32
N LYS A 185 -5.44 -29.27 0.24
CA LYS A 185 -5.32 -30.61 -0.34
C LYS A 185 -6.70 -31.24 -0.47
N GLY A 186 -6.86 -32.10 -1.48
CA GLY A 186 -8.03 -32.95 -1.59
C GLY A 186 -8.08 -33.98 -0.47
N HIS A 187 -9.28 -34.48 -0.19
CA HIS A 187 -9.52 -35.57 0.75
C HIS A 187 -8.93 -36.88 0.22
N ALA A 188 -8.87 -37.91 1.08
CA ALA A 188 -8.28 -39.21 0.74
C ALA A 188 -8.97 -39.92 -0.45
N ASN A 189 -10.22 -39.56 -0.75
CA ASN A 189 -10.97 -40.06 -1.91
C ASN A 189 -10.68 -39.28 -3.22
N GLY A 190 -9.78 -38.30 -3.17
CA GLY A 190 -9.38 -37.47 -4.32
C GLY A 190 -10.29 -36.27 -4.59
N GLN A 191 -11.31 -36.00 -3.78
CA GLN A 191 -12.22 -34.85 -3.93
C GLN A 191 -11.67 -33.58 -3.25
N LEU A 192 -12.03 -32.40 -3.76
CA LEU A 192 -11.78 -31.12 -3.09
C LEU A 192 -12.84 -30.75 -2.06
N ALA A 193 -14.07 -31.23 -2.27
CA ALA A 193 -15.29 -30.91 -1.53
C ALA A 193 -15.48 -29.38 -1.35
N PRO A 194 -15.55 -28.59 -2.43
CA PRO A 194 -15.48 -27.13 -2.33
C PRO A 194 -16.60 -26.50 -1.50
N MET A 195 -17.78 -27.15 -1.47
CA MET A 195 -18.95 -26.72 -0.72
C MET A 195 -19.01 -27.24 0.73
N GLU A 196 -18.10 -28.14 1.12
CA GLU A 196 -18.04 -28.64 2.50
C GLU A 196 -17.55 -27.54 3.45
N THR A 197 -18.09 -27.51 4.66
CA THR A 197 -17.74 -26.52 5.69
C THR A 197 -16.43 -26.90 6.37
N LEU A 198 -15.58 -25.92 6.68
CA LEU A 198 -14.36 -26.17 7.44
C LEU A 198 -14.63 -26.42 8.91
N THR A 199 -14.00 -27.48 9.44
CA THR A 199 -13.88 -27.71 10.88
C THR A 199 -12.78 -26.84 11.49
N ARG A 200 -12.80 -26.66 12.82
CA ARG A 200 -11.76 -25.94 13.57
C ARG A 200 -10.38 -26.54 13.36
N ALA A 201 -10.29 -27.87 13.33
CA ALA A 201 -9.04 -28.58 13.08
C ALA A 201 -8.49 -28.32 11.67
N GLU A 202 -9.35 -28.33 10.65
CA GLU A 202 -8.92 -28.03 9.28
C GLU A 202 -8.50 -26.57 9.12
N ALA A 203 -9.27 -25.63 9.70
CA ALA A 203 -8.95 -24.21 9.64
C ALA A 203 -7.55 -23.90 10.20
N VAL A 204 -7.22 -24.41 11.40
CA VAL A 204 -5.90 -24.17 12.00
C VAL A 204 -4.78 -24.89 11.29
N THR A 205 -5.07 -26.04 10.66
CA THR A 205 -4.10 -26.76 9.84
C THR A 205 -3.76 -25.98 8.57
N LEU A 206 -4.76 -25.46 7.86
CA LEU A 206 -4.57 -24.63 6.67
C LEU A 206 -3.75 -23.37 6.99
N ILE A 207 -4.10 -22.68 8.08
CA ILE A 207 -3.39 -21.47 8.52
C ILE A 207 -1.95 -21.82 8.93
N GLY A 208 -1.75 -22.90 9.69
CA GLY A 208 -0.42 -23.37 10.10
C GLY A 208 0.48 -23.67 8.90
N GLN A 209 -0.05 -24.34 7.87
CA GLN A 209 0.70 -24.62 6.65
C GLN A 209 1.13 -23.36 5.89
N ILE A 210 0.33 -22.29 5.93
CA ILE A 210 0.72 -20.99 5.38
C ILE A 210 1.85 -20.37 6.23
N LEU A 211 1.73 -20.42 7.56
CA LEU A 211 2.78 -19.90 8.46
C LEU A 211 4.12 -20.63 8.28
N ASP A 212 4.08 -21.93 8.00
CA ASP A 212 5.26 -22.75 7.77
C ASP A 212 5.83 -22.57 6.34
N GLY A 213 4.95 -22.33 5.37
CA GLY A 213 5.30 -22.28 3.95
C GLY A 213 5.64 -20.89 3.41
N GLU A 214 5.20 -19.82 4.07
CA GLU A 214 5.45 -18.43 3.67
C GLU A 214 6.32 -17.71 4.69
N THR A 215 7.15 -16.78 4.23
CA THR A 215 7.87 -15.87 5.13
C THR A 215 7.04 -14.62 5.39
N ILE A 216 6.60 -14.44 6.65
CA ILE A 216 5.79 -13.30 7.09
C ILE A 216 6.64 -12.33 7.90
N VAL A 217 6.85 -11.12 7.35
CA VAL A 217 7.61 -10.02 7.95
C VAL A 217 6.65 -9.10 8.70
N ARG A 218 6.83 -8.96 10.02
CA ARG A 218 5.86 -8.25 10.89
C ARG A 218 6.35 -6.87 11.30
N GLU A 219 7.67 -6.70 11.34
CA GLU A 219 8.39 -5.46 11.53
C GLU A 219 8.35 -4.56 10.30
N ASP A 220 8.60 -3.27 10.52
CA ASP A 220 8.76 -2.32 9.42
C ASP A 220 10.09 -2.55 8.71
N VAL A 221 10.08 -2.41 7.39
CA VAL A 221 11.22 -2.64 6.51
C VAL A 221 11.60 -1.35 5.82
N PHE A 222 12.91 -1.07 5.77
CA PHE A 222 13.47 0.13 5.18
C PHE A 222 14.38 -0.27 4.03
N VAL A 223 14.01 0.12 2.82
CA VAL A 223 14.85 0.04 1.63
C VAL A 223 15.68 1.32 1.58
N LYS A 224 17.01 1.16 1.55
CA LYS A 224 17.95 2.26 1.77
C LYS A 224 18.98 2.42 0.66
N GLU A 225 19.27 1.34 -0.05
CA GLU A 225 20.29 1.35 -1.10
C GLU A 225 19.62 1.24 -2.48
N SER A 226 20.20 1.95 -3.45
CA SER A 226 19.77 1.83 -4.85
C SER A 226 20.01 0.41 -5.37
N GLY A 227 19.02 -0.16 -6.03
CA GLY A 227 19.02 -1.52 -6.55
C GLY A 227 18.56 -2.58 -5.55
N ASP A 228 18.11 -2.18 -4.36
CA ASP A 228 17.53 -3.09 -3.37
C ASP A 228 16.26 -3.76 -3.93
N ILE A 229 16.16 -5.08 -3.75
CA ILE A 229 15.02 -5.89 -4.17
C ILE A 229 14.41 -6.57 -2.94
N LEU A 230 13.13 -6.30 -2.70
CA LEU A 230 12.31 -7.11 -1.80
C LEU A 230 11.49 -8.08 -2.63
N SER A 231 11.55 -9.37 -2.29
CA SER A 231 10.75 -10.37 -2.99
C SER A 231 10.23 -11.50 -2.12
N ASP A 232 9.22 -12.20 -2.65
CA ASP A 232 8.77 -13.55 -2.22
C ASP A 232 8.36 -13.65 -0.74
N LYS A 233 7.75 -12.59 -0.20
CA LYS A 233 7.34 -12.51 1.22
C LYS A 233 5.99 -11.85 1.39
N ILE A 234 5.38 -12.07 2.56
CA ILE A 234 4.21 -11.34 3.03
C ILE A 234 4.68 -10.32 4.06
N TYR A 235 4.47 -9.04 3.80
CA TYR A 235 4.81 -7.93 4.69
C TYR A 235 3.55 -7.44 5.39
N VAL A 236 3.49 -7.65 6.70
CA VAL A 236 2.46 -7.10 7.60
C VAL A 236 2.90 -5.75 8.16
N GLY A 237 4.22 -5.53 8.30
CA GLY A 237 4.78 -4.22 8.60
C GLY A 237 4.81 -3.30 7.39
N ASP A 238 5.08 -2.03 7.66
CA ASP A 238 5.20 -1.03 6.59
C ASP A 238 6.52 -1.23 5.84
N ILE A 239 6.49 -0.99 4.53
CA ILE A 239 7.72 -0.90 3.73
C ILE A 239 7.97 0.57 3.45
N THR A 240 9.18 1.05 3.71
CA THR A 240 9.59 2.41 3.35
C THR A 240 10.79 2.36 2.42
N ILE A 241 10.57 2.77 1.16
CA ILE A 241 11.65 3.17 0.26
C ILE A 241 12.10 4.55 0.72
N THR A 242 13.21 4.57 1.46
CA THR A 242 13.67 5.76 2.17
C THR A 242 14.30 6.79 1.24
N GLU A 243 14.47 8.01 1.72
CA GLU A 243 15.19 9.08 1.02
C GLU A 243 16.65 8.73 0.76
N GLU A 244 17.23 7.76 1.50
CA GLU A 244 18.62 7.31 1.34
C GLU A 244 18.86 6.70 -0.05
N VAL A 245 17.81 6.17 -0.70
CA VAL A 245 17.86 5.67 -2.08
C VAL A 245 18.16 6.82 -3.08
N GLY A 246 17.84 8.06 -2.73
CA GLY A 246 18.05 9.23 -3.60
C GLY A 246 17.23 9.12 -4.88
N GLU A 247 17.90 9.25 -6.02
CA GLU A 247 17.32 9.05 -7.37
C GLU A 247 17.54 7.63 -7.90
N GLY A 248 17.94 6.68 -7.04
CA GLY A 248 18.23 5.30 -7.42
C GLY A 248 17.00 4.38 -7.47
N ASP A 249 17.23 3.10 -7.74
CA ASP A 249 16.19 2.10 -8.00
C ASP A 249 15.78 1.32 -6.76
N ALA A 250 14.54 0.85 -6.74
CA ALA A 250 14.05 -0.11 -5.76
C ALA A 250 12.97 -1.01 -6.38
N THR A 251 13.02 -2.30 -6.07
CA THR A 251 12.08 -3.29 -6.64
C THR A 251 11.31 -4.04 -5.56
N LEU A 252 9.99 -4.12 -5.74
CA LEU A 252 9.08 -4.97 -4.97
C LEU A 252 8.53 -6.04 -5.91
N GLN A 253 8.95 -7.29 -5.74
CA GLN A 253 8.63 -8.36 -6.69
C GLN A 253 8.00 -9.57 -6.01
N ASN A 254 6.95 -10.16 -6.58
CA ASN A 254 6.34 -11.40 -6.07
C ASN A 254 6.01 -11.33 -4.57
N LEU A 255 5.50 -10.21 -4.06
CA LEU A 255 5.25 -10.05 -2.63
C LEU A 255 3.83 -9.58 -2.34
N SER A 256 3.44 -9.64 -1.07
CA SER A 256 2.18 -9.05 -0.60
C SER A 256 2.47 -8.08 0.53
N ALA A 257 2.29 -6.78 0.27
CA ALA A 257 2.37 -5.71 1.26
C ALA A 257 0.97 -5.40 1.80
N LEU A 258 0.68 -5.95 2.99
CA LEU A 258 -0.64 -5.90 3.62
C LEU A 258 -0.88 -4.61 4.42
N SER A 259 0.17 -3.83 4.64
CA SER A 259 0.12 -2.50 5.25
C SER A 259 0.49 -1.42 4.22
N VAL A 260 1.22 -0.38 4.62
CA VAL A 260 1.57 0.76 3.76
C VAL A 260 2.95 0.56 3.14
N VAL A 261 3.04 0.86 1.85
CA VAL A 261 4.30 1.10 1.15
C VAL A 261 4.50 2.61 1.01
N TYR A 262 5.50 3.15 1.69
CA TYR A 262 5.93 4.53 1.55
C TYR A 262 7.05 4.65 0.52
N VAL A 263 6.88 5.56 -0.43
CA VAL A 263 7.90 5.90 -1.42
C VAL A 263 8.38 7.33 -1.14
N LYS A 264 9.59 7.43 -0.57
CA LYS A 264 10.26 8.69 -0.21
C LYS A 264 11.58 8.90 -0.95
N GLY A 265 12.13 7.84 -1.54
CA GLY A 265 13.24 7.88 -2.51
C GLY A 265 12.81 7.27 -3.85
N GLY A 266 13.69 7.36 -4.83
CA GLY A 266 13.46 6.99 -6.22
C GLY A 266 13.52 8.19 -7.17
N GLY A 267 14.06 7.97 -8.36
CA GLY A 267 14.03 8.90 -9.50
C GLY A 267 12.94 8.59 -10.54
N SER A 268 13.07 9.20 -11.71
CA SER A 268 12.07 9.21 -12.79
C SER A 268 11.82 7.85 -13.48
N HIS A 269 12.57 6.78 -13.16
CA HIS A 269 12.45 5.45 -13.78
C HIS A 269 12.42 4.25 -12.81
N THR A 270 12.36 4.49 -11.51
CA THR A 270 13.23 3.71 -10.62
C THR A 270 12.52 2.82 -9.59
N VAL A 271 11.25 3.07 -9.27
CA VAL A 271 10.51 2.27 -8.28
C VAL A 271 9.60 1.29 -9.01
N THR A 272 9.97 0.02 -9.00
CA THR A 272 9.27 -1.03 -9.75
C THR A 272 8.53 -1.97 -8.83
N MET A 273 7.29 -2.29 -9.18
CA MET A 273 6.45 -3.27 -8.51
C MET A 273 6.02 -4.32 -9.53
N GLU A 274 6.30 -5.58 -9.27
CA GLU A 274 6.03 -6.69 -10.20
C GLU A 274 5.35 -7.84 -9.49
N ASN A 275 4.29 -8.39 -10.10
CA ASN A 275 3.54 -9.54 -9.59
C ASN A 275 3.25 -9.44 -8.08
N SER A 276 2.91 -8.23 -7.62
CA SER A 276 2.83 -7.91 -6.20
C SER A 276 1.46 -7.37 -5.83
N LEU A 277 1.02 -7.73 -4.63
CA LEU A 277 -0.16 -7.14 -4.00
C LEU A 277 0.27 -5.99 -3.10
N ILE A 278 -0.22 -4.78 -3.36
CA ILE A 278 0.00 -3.61 -2.52
C ILE A 278 -1.36 -3.09 -2.05
N ILE A 279 -1.61 -3.19 -0.74
CA ILE A 279 -2.86 -2.68 -0.16
C ILE A 279 -2.89 -1.16 -0.22
N ARG A 280 -1.76 -0.51 0.08
CA ARG A 280 -1.66 0.94 0.03
C ARG A 280 -0.28 1.43 -0.35
N LEU A 281 -0.26 2.36 -1.28
CA LEU A 281 0.93 3.04 -1.77
C LEU A 281 0.82 4.54 -1.44
N ILE A 282 1.81 5.08 -0.74
CA ILE A 282 1.87 6.50 -0.37
C ILE A 282 3.19 7.07 -0.90
N VAL A 283 3.10 7.96 -1.88
CA VAL A 283 4.25 8.55 -2.57
C VAL A 283 4.44 9.99 -2.12
N THR A 284 5.49 10.23 -1.34
CA THR A 284 5.77 11.50 -0.65
C THR A 284 7.13 12.09 -0.99
N LYS A 285 7.82 11.56 -2.00
CA LYS A 285 9.09 12.11 -2.52
C LYS A 285 8.98 13.63 -2.70
N GLU A 286 9.95 14.35 -2.14
CA GLU A 286 10.14 15.79 -2.30
C GLU A 286 11.29 16.10 -3.27
N GLY A 287 11.26 17.29 -3.85
CA GLY A 287 12.25 17.75 -4.82
C GLY A 287 11.93 17.25 -6.23
N THR A 288 12.65 16.21 -6.65
CA THR A 288 12.44 15.56 -7.96
C THR A 288 11.23 14.63 -7.95
N GLN A 289 10.74 14.32 -9.14
CA GLN A 289 9.65 13.38 -9.35
C GLN A 289 10.16 11.93 -9.20
N VAL A 290 9.40 11.09 -8.50
CA VAL A 290 9.54 9.63 -8.60
C VAL A 290 8.50 9.04 -9.54
N ARG A 291 8.91 8.06 -10.34
CA ARG A 291 8.03 7.20 -11.13
C ARG A 291 7.89 5.85 -10.44
N VAL A 292 6.66 5.46 -10.16
CA VAL A 292 6.33 4.10 -9.72
C VAL A 292 5.76 3.32 -10.90
N LEU A 293 6.48 2.29 -11.35
CA LEU A 293 6.06 1.38 -12.40
C LEU A 293 5.41 0.14 -11.78
N ALA A 294 4.14 -0.11 -12.07
CA ALA A 294 3.44 -1.33 -11.68
C ALA A 294 3.31 -2.27 -12.89
N GLY A 295 4.18 -3.29 -12.93
CA GLY A 295 4.22 -4.30 -13.98
C GLY A 295 3.18 -5.41 -13.83
N ASP A 296 3.23 -6.38 -14.74
CA ASP A 296 2.25 -7.47 -14.84
C ASP A 296 2.02 -8.22 -13.53
N GLY A 297 0.76 -8.60 -13.30
CA GLY A 297 0.34 -9.32 -12.08
C GLY A 297 0.30 -8.46 -10.82
N THR A 298 0.64 -7.17 -10.91
CA THR A 298 0.59 -6.24 -9.77
C THR A 298 -0.83 -5.71 -9.56
N SER A 299 -1.24 -5.62 -8.31
CA SER A 299 -2.47 -4.94 -7.91
C SER A 299 -2.20 -3.96 -6.78
N ILE A 300 -2.51 -2.69 -7.00
CA ILE A 300 -2.39 -1.60 -6.04
C ILE A 300 -3.78 -1.04 -5.75
N TYR A 301 -4.27 -1.28 -4.54
CA TYR A 301 -5.65 -0.96 -4.19
C TYR A 301 -5.88 0.53 -3.97
N THR A 302 -4.97 1.21 -3.28
CA THR A 302 -5.06 2.64 -3.05
C THR A 302 -3.70 3.27 -3.21
N SER A 303 -3.62 4.28 -4.08
CA SER A 303 -2.44 5.10 -4.27
C SER A 303 -2.72 6.54 -3.88
N ILE A 304 -1.89 7.11 -3.03
CA ILE A 304 -1.96 8.51 -2.61
C ILE A 304 -0.64 9.18 -2.99
N LEU A 305 -0.69 10.15 -3.89
CA LEU A 305 0.48 10.86 -4.39
C LEU A 305 0.48 12.31 -3.95
N PHE A 306 1.65 12.77 -3.55
CA PHE A 306 1.93 14.18 -3.29
C PHE A 306 2.93 14.71 -4.32
N ASN A 307 3.07 16.04 -4.41
CA ASN A 307 4.20 16.70 -5.06
C ASN A 307 4.43 16.37 -6.56
N ASN A 308 3.36 16.11 -7.32
CA ASN A 308 3.41 15.76 -8.75
C ASN A 308 4.17 14.45 -9.07
N ASN A 309 4.25 13.49 -8.14
CA ASN A 309 4.82 12.17 -8.42
C ASN A 309 3.98 11.40 -9.45
N LEU A 310 4.60 10.44 -10.14
CA LEU A 310 4.00 9.72 -11.27
C LEU A 310 3.77 8.24 -10.94
N LEU A 311 2.62 7.72 -11.38
CA LEU A 311 2.35 6.29 -11.47
C LEU A 311 2.25 5.87 -12.93
N VAL A 312 2.79 4.71 -13.25
CA VAL A 312 2.81 4.16 -14.60
C VAL A 312 2.44 2.68 -14.56
N ASP A 313 1.61 2.25 -15.52
CA ASP A 313 1.20 0.85 -15.68
C ASP A 313 2.27 0.01 -16.41
N GLY A 314 2.05 -1.31 -16.48
CA GLY A 314 2.98 -2.26 -17.08
C GLY A 314 3.24 -2.04 -18.58
N ASN A 315 2.40 -1.28 -19.27
CA ASN A 315 2.58 -0.90 -20.67
C ASN A 315 3.36 0.41 -20.82
N GLY A 316 3.79 1.01 -19.72
CA GLY A 316 4.43 2.32 -19.72
C GLY A 316 3.46 3.48 -19.75
N ASN A 317 2.14 3.25 -19.61
CA ASN A 317 1.12 4.29 -19.65
C ASN A 317 0.85 4.99 -18.32
N ASP A 318 0.53 6.28 -18.40
CA ASP A 318 0.04 7.06 -17.26
C ASP A 318 -1.06 6.28 -16.53
N ALA A 319 -0.87 6.09 -15.22
CA ALA A 319 -1.83 5.33 -14.44
C ALA A 319 -3.20 6.01 -14.45
N ARG A 320 -4.21 5.22 -14.78
CA ARG A 320 -5.62 5.56 -14.61
C ARG A 320 -6.26 4.53 -13.70
N PRO A 321 -7.27 4.90 -12.90
CA PRO A 321 -8.09 3.92 -12.21
C PRO A 321 -8.77 3.02 -13.27
N ASP A 322 -8.33 1.76 -13.38
CA ASP A 322 -8.81 0.81 -14.40
C ASP A 322 -9.42 -0.46 -13.80
N GLY A 323 -9.24 -0.67 -12.49
CA GLY A 323 -9.76 -1.83 -11.76
C GLY A 323 -8.83 -3.06 -11.79
N GLU A 324 -7.79 -3.05 -12.62
CA GLU A 324 -6.84 -4.15 -12.80
C GLU A 324 -5.56 -3.88 -11.99
N ILE A 325 -4.80 -2.84 -12.34
CA ILE A 325 -3.50 -2.54 -11.71
C ILE A 325 -3.69 -1.49 -10.61
N PHE A 326 -4.22 -0.31 -10.94
CA PHE A 326 -4.46 0.76 -9.99
C PHE A 326 -5.97 0.91 -9.80
N LYS A 327 -6.45 0.67 -8.57
CA LYS A 327 -7.91 0.68 -8.32
C LYS A 327 -8.42 2.05 -7.89
N ASP A 328 -7.75 2.66 -6.92
CA ASP A 328 -8.05 4.00 -6.43
C ASP A 328 -6.79 4.87 -6.49
N ILE A 329 -6.88 6.05 -7.11
CA ILE A 329 -5.80 7.03 -7.20
C ILE A 329 -6.24 8.39 -6.64
N VAL A 330 -5.49 8.89 -5.67
CA VAL A 330 -5.64 10.21 -5.07
C VAL A 330 -4.37 11.01 -5.31
N VAL A 331 -4.51 12.22 -5.82
CA VAL A 331 -3.39 13.14 -6.07
C VAL A 331 -3.62 14.42 -5.27
N VAL A 332 -2.70 14.72 -4.36
CA VAL A 332 -2.70 15.96 -3.58
C VAL A 332 -1.62 16.88 -4.16
N GLN A 333 -2.06 17.98 -4.77
CA GLN A 333 -1.21 18.98 -5.40
C GLN A 333 -1.12 20.23 -4.51
N GLY A 334 0.07 20.79 -4.38
CA GLY A 334 0.31 22.02 -3.61
C GLY A 334 1.54 21.89 -2.73
N THR A 335 1.80 22.92 -1.91
CA THR A 335 2.90 22.89 -0.95
C THR A 335 2.45 22.15 0.31
N VAL A 336 2.77 20.86 0.38
CA VAL A 336 2.47 20.00 1.53
C VAL A 336 3.79 19.52 2.10
N THR A 337 4.06 19.84 3.37
CA THR A 337 5.25 19.32 4.07
C THR A 337 5.13 17.81 4.26
N GLN A 338 6.23 17.07 4.38
CA GLN A 338 6.18 15.62 4.69
C GLN A 338 5.26 15.27 5.86
N GLN A 339 5.29 16.06 6.95
CA GLN A 339 4.45 15.81 8.12
C GLN A 339 2.96 15.95 7.78
N GLN A 340 2.59 16.97 7.00
CA GLN A 340 1.22 17.14 6.54
C GLN A 340 0.82 16.05 5.55
N ALA A 341 1.72 15.64 4.65
CA ALA A 341 1.46 14.58 3.70
C ALA A 341 1.17 13.26 4.43
N GLN A 342 1.96 12.94 5.45
CA GLN A 342 1.73 11.79 6.32
C GLN A 342 0.37 11.87 7.03
N GLN A 343 0.05 13.00 7.68
CA GLN A 343 -1.22 13.19 8.37
C GLN A 343 -2.43 13.10 7.44
N ILE A 344 -2.30 13.65 6.22
CA ILE A 344 -3.33 13.57 5.19
C ILE A 344 -3.49 12.13 4.73
N ALA A 345 -2.39 11.43 4.45
CA ALA A 345 -2.45 10.06 3.98
C ALA A 345 -3.06 9.11 5.03
N GLU A 346 -2.74 9.33 6.32
CA GLU A 346 -3.38 8.66 7.46
C GLU A 346 -4.88 8.99 7.53
N ALA A 347 -5.25 10.28 7.46
CA ALA A 347 -6.65 10.69 7.49
C ALA A 347 -7.46 10.10 6.32
N ILE A 348 -6.90 10.13 5.11
CA ILE A 348 -7.49 9.51 3.90
C ILE A 348 -7.65 8.01 4.14
N SER A 349 -6.61 7.34 4.65
CA SER A 349 -6.63 5.90 4.94
C SER A 349 -7.71 5.53 5.96
N GLY A 350 -7.91 6.36 6.98
CA GLY A 350 -8.97 6.20 7.96
C GLY A 350 -10.38 6.42 7.40
N GLN A 351 -10.53 7.14 6.29
CA GLN A 351 -11.84 7.30 5.63
C GLN A 351 -12.17 6.15 4.66
N ILE A 352 -11.21 5.26 4.34
CA ILE A 352 -11.46 4.14 3.44
C ILE A 352 -12.30 3.11 4.16
N GLN A 353 -13.56 3.03 3.75
CA GLN A 353 -14.47 2.00 4.24
C GLN A 353 -13.98 0.61 3.82
N SER A 354 -14.23 -0.38 4.68
CA SER A 354 -13.89 -1.78 4.47
C SER A 354 -14.31 -2.26 3.07
N GLY A 355 -13.33 -2.54 2.20
CA GLY A 355 -13.55 -3.05 0.85
C GLY A 355 -14.13 -2.06 -0.17
N GLY A 356 -14.50 -0.84 0.24
CA GLY A 356 -15.04 0.20 -0.64
C GLY A 356 -13.97 0.86 -1.51
N GLN A 357 -14.42 1.51 -2.59
CA GLN A 357 -13.58 2.48 -3.30
C GLN A 357 -13.55 3.79 -2.54
N ILE A 358 -12.43 4.49 -2.60
CA ILE A 358 -12.34 5.81 -1.98
C ILE A 358 -13.17 6.85 -2.74
N THR A 359 -13.96 7.63 -2.02
CA THR A 359 -14.81 8.68 -2.63
C THR A 359 -14.14 10.06 -2.56
N GLN A 360 -14.49 10.93 -3.51
CA GLN A 360 -14.06 12.33 -3.50
C GLN A 360 -14.38 13.04 -2.18
N GLN A 361 -15.59 12.82 -1.65
CA GLN A 361 -16.04 13.48 -0.43
C GLN A 361 -15.17 13.07 0.78
N GLN A 362 -14.83 11.78 0.90
CA GLN A 362 -13.94 11.27 1.94
C GLN A 362 -12.55 11.89 1.86
N VAL A 363 -11.96 11.93 0.66
CA VAL A 363 -10.65 12.56 0.44
C VAL A 363 -10.69 14.06 0.76
N ALA A 364 -11.71 14.77 0.29
CA ALA A 364 -11.87 16.19 0.55
C ALA A 364 -11.99 16.48 2.06
N GLN A 365 -12.81 15.71 2.78
CA GLN A 365 -12.94 15.84 4.23
C GLN A 365 -11.64 15.55 4.97
N ALA A 366 -10.92 14.48 4.59
CA ALA A 366 -9.64 14.12 5.18
C ALA A 366 -8.60 15.24 4.97
N VAL A 367 -8.46 15.75 3.75
CA VAL A 367 -7.51 16.83 3.46
C VAL A 367 -7.88 18.11 4.19
N LEU A 368 -9.17 18.51 4.19
CA LEU A 368 -9.63 19.71 4.87
C LEU A 368 -9.48 19.65 6.40
N SER A 369 -9.48 18.44 6.98
CA SER A 369 -9.25 18.26 8.43
C SER A 369 -7.83 18.65 8.85
N ILE A 370 -6.84 18.52 7.95
CA ILE A 370 -5.44 18.85 8.19
C ILE A 370 -5.10 20.23 7.62
N LEU A 371 -5.67 20.57 6.47
CA LEU A 371 -5.45 21.79 5.71
C LEU A 371 -6.78 22.53 5.49
N PRO A 372 -7.26 23.30 6.48
CA PRO A 372 -8.57 23.95 6.43
C PRO A 372 -8.71 25.02 5.33
N ASN A 373 -7.61 25.38 4.65
CA ASN A 373 -7.59 26.31 3.51
C ASN A 373 -7.45 25.60 2.13
N GLY A 374 -7.47 24.26 2.08
CA GLY A 374 -7.41 23.49 0.83
C GLY A 374 -8.67 23.63 -0.03
N ASN A 375 -8.55 23.52 -1.35
CA ASN A 375 -9.68 23.40 -2.29
C ASN A 375 -9.60 22.01 -2.96
N ALA A 376 -10.56 21.13 -2.71
CA ALA A 376 -10.64 19.83 -3.39
C ALA A 376 -11.49 19.92 -4.67
N ASN A 377 -10.94 19.51 -5.81
CA ASN A 377 -11.60 19.53 -7.12
C ASN A 377 -11.42 18.18 -7.84
N THR A 378 -12.49 17.55 -8.33
CA THR A 378 -12.35 16.34 -9.17
C THR A 378 -12.03 16.68 -10.62
N ASN A 379 -11.13 15.90 -11.23
CA ASN A 379 -10.95 15.90 -12.68
C ASN A 379 -11.83 14.81 -13.35
N GLN A 380 -11.93 14.84 -14.68
CA GLN A 380 -12.84 13.98 -15.45
C GLN A 380 -12.38 12.51 -15.59
N SER A 381 -11.23 12.13 -15.02
CA SER A 381 -10.58 10.83 -15.25
C SER A 381 -10.80 9.80 -14.12
N GLY A 382 -11.69 10.10 -13.16
CA GLY A 382 -11.90 9.26 -11.97
C GLY A 382 -10.79 9.37 -10.92
N THR A 383 -9.75 10.17 -11.19
CA THR A 383 -8.70 10.52 -10.22
C THR A 383 -9.20 11.65 -9.32
N ILE A 384 -9.03 11.49 -8.01
CA ILE A 384 -9.38 12.55 -7.06
C ILE A 384 -8.18 13.48 -6.92
N VAL A 385 -8.33 14.72 -7.35
CA VAL A 385 -7.30 15.76 -7.23
C VAL A 385 -7.67 16.70 -6.08
N VAL A 386 -6.68 17.09 -5.27
CA VAL A 386 -6.87 18.09 -4.23
C VAL A 386 -5.81 19.16 -4.35
N GLU A 387 -6.22 20.42 -4.43
CA GLU A 387 -5.33 21.57 -4.54
C GLU A 387 -5.18 22.26 -3.18
N VAL A 388 -3.94 22.43 -2.72
CA VAL A 388 -3.60 23.14 -1.48
C VAL A 388 -2.96 24.49 -1.84
N PRO A 389 -3.62 25.63 -1.57
CA PRO A 389 -3.06 26.95 -1.86
C PRO A 389 -1.93 27.34 -0.89
N ALA A 390 -0.94 28.07 -1.40
CA ALA A 390 0.31 28.37 -0.70
C ALA A 390 0.25 29.51 0.35
N THR A 391 -0.87 30.26 0.48
CA THR A 391 -1.00 31.38 1.42
C THR A 391 -2.41 31.51 2.03
N PRO A 392 -2.55 32.00 3.28
CA PRO A 392 -3.86 32.28 3.87
C PRO A 392 -4.58 33.37 3.06
N PRO A 393 -5.92 33.31 2.89
CA PRO A 393 -6.65 34.49 2.49
C PRO A 393 -6.51 35.51 3.60
N GLY A 394 -5.81 36.61 3.32
CA GLY A 394 -5.78 37.76 4.21
C GLY A 394 -7.22 38.17 4.53
N ASN A 395 -7.52 38.25 5.82
CA ASN A 395 -8.79 38.74 6.33
C ASN A 395 -9.03 40.17 5.81
N THR A 396 -9.98 40.34 4.89
CA THR A 396 -10.65 41.62 4.64
C THR A 396 -12.15 41.38 4.66
N GLY A 397 -12.78 41.90 5.72
CA GLY A 397 -14.22 41.85 5.88
C GLY A 397 -14.97 42.58 4.77
N GLY A 398 -16.20 42.12 4.57
CA GLY A 398 -17.37 42.87 4.11
C GLY A 398 -17.21 43.81 2.92
N GLY A 399 -17.73 43.42 1.75
CA GLY A 399 -18.11 44.37 0.72
C GLY A 399 -18.13 43.81 -0.70
N SER A 400 -19.35 43.72 -1.24
CA SER A 400 -19.74 43.67 -2.66
C SER A 400 -18.67 43.93 -3.73
N GLY A 401 -18.55 42.98 -4.67
CA GLY A 401 -18.21 43.19 -6.08
C GLY A 401 -16.96 44.00 -6.45
N GLY A 402 -15.87 43.32 -6.82
CA GLY A 402 -14.76 43.93 -7.58
C GLY A 402 -13.41 43.23 -7.43
N ASN A 403 -12.81 42.84 -8.56
CA ASN A 403 -11.39 42.51 -8.77
C ASN A 403 -10.55 41.77 -7.70
N ARG A 404 -10.70 40.44 -7.67
CA ARG A 404 -9.61 39.52 -7.24
C ARG A 404 -8.46 39.55 -8.28
N PRO A 405 -7.18 39.67 -7.88
CA PRO A 405 -6.04 39.61 -8.79
C PRO A 405 -5.89 38.21 -9.40
N PRO A 406 -5.39 38.09 -10.64
CA PRO A 406 -5.27 36.81 -11.34
C PRO A 406 -4.23 35.89 -10.69
N SER A 407 -4.47 34.58 -10.72
CA SER A 407 -3.53 33.53 -10.29
C SER A 407 -3.32 32.53 -11.44
N ALA A 408 -2.10 32.02 -11.66
CA ALA A 408 -1.81 31.00 -12.67
C ALA A 408 -0.99 29.84 -12.07
N SER A 409 -1.45 28.61 -12.29
CA SER A 409 -0.71 27.38 -12.07
C SER A 409 -0.55 26.64 -13.40
N VAL A 410 0.24 25.58 -13.42
CA VAL A 410 0.45 24.78 -14.63
C VAL A 410 0.34 23.30 -14.29
N ALA A 411 -0.46 22.58 -15.08
CA ALA A 411 -0.62 21.14 -15.03
C ALA A 411 -0.05 20.51 -16.30
N VAL A 412 0.68 19.41 -16.14
CA VAL A 412 1.10 18.58 -17.27
C VAL A 412 -0.06 17.62 -17.57
N THR A 413 -0.50 17.56 -18.81
CA THR A 413 -1.55 16.65 -19.28
C THR A 413 -1.14 16.08 -20.64
N GLY A 414 -0.70 14.81 -20.69
CA GLY A 414 -0.43 14.14 -21.96
C GLY A 414 0.24 12.78 -21.80
N GLU A 415 -0.02 11.89 -22.76
CA GLU A 415 0.44 10.50 -22.83
C GLU A 415 1.98 10.36 -22.97
N THR A 416 2.50 9.35 -22.26
CA THR A 416 3.66 8.43 -22.45
C THR A 416 4.92 8.72 -23.25
N ASP A 417 4.97 9.77 -24.04
CA ASP A 417 6.20 10.19 -24.70
C ASP A 417 6.31 11.69 -24.47
N TYR A 418 7.34 12.15 -23.75
CA TYR A 418 7.53 13.58 -23.45
C TYR A 418 7.57 14.45 -24.72
N ILE A 419 7.75 13.84 -25.90
CA ILE A 419 7.72 14.46 -27.23
C ILE A 419 6.26 14.74 -27.72
N THR A 420 5.23 14.35 -26.97
CA THR A 420 3.81 14.61 -27.29
C THR A 420 2.98 15.12 -26.11
N ALA A 421 3.55 15.17 -24.91
CA ALA A 421 2.87 15.68 -23.72
C ALA A 421 2.54 17.17 -23.85
N THR A 422 1.36 17.57 -23.37
CA THR A 422 0.89 18.95 -23.42
C THR A 422 0.87 19.54 -22.01
N VAL A 423 1.50 20.69 -21.83
CA VAL A 423 1.48 21.41 -20.56
C VAL A 423 0.44 22.52 -20.66
N ALA A 424 -0.50 22.59 -19.71
CA ALA A 424 -1.60 23.55 -19.71
C ALA A 424 -1.50 24.53 -18.55
N ALA A 425 -1.63 25.82 -18.86
CA ALA A 425 -1.79 26.89 -17.90
C ALA A 425 -3.21 26.89 -17.34
N ILE A 426 -3.34 26.87 -16.01
CA ILE A 426 -4.59 26.97 -15.29
C ILE A 426 -4.64 28.36 -14.66
N THR A 427 -5.62 29.17 -15.06
CA THR A 427 -5.75 30.57 -14.62
C THR A 427 -7.03 30.78 -13.81
N THR A 428 -6.95 31.66 -12.81
CA THR A 428 -8.08 32.03 -11.95
C THR A 428 -8.25 33.55 -11.93
N PRO A 429 -9.47 34.09 -12.12
CA PRO A 429 -10.72 33.36 -12.33
C PRO A 429 -10.85 32.78 -13.76
N ALA A 430 -11.50 31.62 -13.89
CA ALA A 430 -11.55 30.83 -15.13
C ALA A 430 -12.42 31.45 -16.24
N ASP A 431 -13.25 32.43 -15.90
CA ASP A 431 -14.12 33.19 -16.80
C ASP A 431 -13.43 34.43 -17.41
N ALA A 432 -12.18 34.70 -17.04
CA ALA A 432 -11.40 35.79 -17.60
C ALA A 432 -10.63 35.37 -18.85
N VAL A 433 -10.35 36.34 -19.72
CA VAL A 433 -9.55 36.14 -20.94
C VAL A 433 -8.09 36.44 -20.63
N TYR A 434 -7.23 35.48 -20.95
CA TYR A 434 -5.78 35.58 -20.75
C TYR A 434 -5.04 35.39 -22.07
N THR A 435 -3.90 36.05 -22.20
CA THR A 435 -2.84 35.68 -23.14
C THR A 435 -1.75 34.93 -22.40
N TYR A 436 -1.06 34.04 -23.10
CA TYR A 436 -0.01 33.21 -22.53
C TYR A 436 1.30 33.40 -23.29
N GLN A 437 2.41 33.23 -22.61
CA GLN A 437 3.74 33.15 -23.22
C GLN A 437 4.58 32.14 -22.44
N TRP A 438 4.95 31.05 -23.09
CA TRP A 438 5.83 30.05 -22.51
C TRP A 438 7.30 30.45 -22.69
N SER A 439 8.12 29.99 -21.75
CA SER A 439 9.56 30.25 -21.72
C SER A 439 10.30 29.04 -21.17
N ARG A 440 11.55 28.85 -21.58
CA ARG A 440 12.42 27.75 -21.16
C ARG A 440 13.77 28.24 -20.63
N SER A 441 14.39 27.44 -19.75
CA SER A 441 15.73 27.67 -19.22
C SER A 441 16.49 26.35 -19.05
N ASP A 442 17.80 26.38 -19.22
CA ASP A 442 18.67 25.21 -19.00
C ASP A 442 18.93 24.93 -17.51
N ALA A 443 18.42 25.78 -16.61
CA ALA A 443 18.53 25.63 -15.16
C ALA A 443 17.28 26.15 -14.44
N GLU A 444 16.88 25.50 -13.35
CA GLU A 444 15.66 25.84 -12.58
C GLU A 444 15.63 27.30 -12.11
N SER A 445 16.80 27.83 -11.74
CA SER A 445 17.01 29.22 -11.30
C SER A 445 17.66 30.10 -12.38
N GLY A 446 17.70 29.62 -13.63
CA GLY A 446 18.33 30.27 -14.76
C GLY A 446 17.51 31.41 -15.36
N VAL A 447 18.07 32.01 -16.41
CA VAL A 447 17.36 32.98 -17.25
C VAL A 447 16.40 32.23 -18.16
N TYR A 448 15.12 32.63 -18.16
CA TYR A 448 14.09 32.03 -18.99
C TYR A 448 13.97 32.81 -20.30
N THR A 449 14.07 32.09 -21.41
CA THR A 449 13.93 32.63 -22.77
C THR A 449 12.56 32.25 -23.32
N GLU A 450 11.84 33.20 -23.91
CA GLU A 450 10.52 32.95 -24.48
C GLU A 450 10.60 31.98 -25.67
N ILE A 451 9.63 31.07 -25.75
CA ILE A 451 9.44 30.18 -26.89
C ILE A 451 8.48 30.88 -27.84
N GLU A 452 8.98 31.41 -28.96
CA GLU A 452 8.28 32.39 -29.82
C GLU A 452 6.87 31.96 -30.26
N THR A 453 6.64 30.66 -30.49
CA THR A 453 5.36 30.14 -30.99
C THR A 453 4.39 29.68 -29.89
N ALA A 454 4.86 29.61 -28.65
CA ALA A 454 4.12 29.03 -27.54
C ALA A 454 3.31 30.11 -26.80
N THR A 455 2.18 30.49 -27.40
CA THR A 455 1.29 31.53 -26.88
C THR A 455 -0.09 31.02 -26.45
N GLY A 456 -0.30 29.72 -26.56
CA GLY A 456 -1.53 29.05 -26.17
C GLY A 456 -1.63 28.83 -24.66
N ALA A 457 -2.86 28.63 -24.18
CA ALA A 457 -3.12 28.11 -22.83
C ALA A 457 -2.52 26.71 -22.62
N ALA A 458 -2.16 26.04 -23.71
CA ALA A 458 -1.50 24.76 -23.74
C ALA A 458 -0.25 24.84 -24.62
N PHE A 459 0.79 24.10 -24.26
CA PHE A 459 2.05 23.99 -24.97
C PHE A 459 2.40 22.51 -25.14
N THR A 460 2.60 22.09 -26.39
CA THR A 460 3.10 20.74 -26.69
C THR A 460 4.62 20.76 -26.61
N ILE A 461 5.16 19.89 -25.78
CA ILE A 461 6.61 19.77 -25.56
C ILE A 461 7.27 19.28 -26.85
N ALA A 462 8.37 19.94 -27.25
CA ALA A 462 9.20 19.52 -28.37
C ALA A 462 10.50 18.86 -27.90
N GLU A 463 11.18 18.17 -28.81
CA GLU A 463 12.48 17.51 -28.56
C GLU A 463 13.53 18.47 -27.97
N GLU A 464 13.50 19.73 -28.39
CA GLU A 464 14.40 20.80 -27.90
C GLU A 464 14.09 21.31 -26.49
N ASP A 465 12.93 20.95 -25.91
CA ASP A 465 12.58 21.31 -24.55
C ASP A 465 13.03 20.24 -23.54
N ILE A 466 13.46 19.08 -24.02
CA ILE A 466 14.03 18.02 -23.19
C ILE A 466 15.30 18.53 -22.50
N GLY A 467 15.45 18.22 -21.22
CA GLY A 467 16.46 18.71 -20.30
C GLY A 467 16.23 20.12 -19.76
N CYS A 468 15.25 20.85 -20.29
CA CYS A 468 14.99 22.24 -19.92
C CYS A 468 13.95 22.35 -18.81
N PHE A 469 13.87 23.53 -18.20
CA PHE A 469 12.82 23.92 -17.28
C PHE A 469 11.90 24.92 -17.96
N LEU A 470 10.59 24.72 -17.86
CA LEU A 470 9.53 25.54 -18.48
C LEU A 470 8.82 26.43 -17.46
N LYS A 471 8.35 27.59 -17.92
CA LYS A 471 7.41 28.48 -17.24
C LYS A 471 6.41 29.05 -18.24
N VAL A 472 5.23 29.42 -17.75
CA VAL A 472 4.28 30.22 -18.52
C VAL A 472 3.94 31.51 -17.78
N THR A 473 3.91 32.59 -18.54
CA THR A 473 3.40 33.89 -18.12
C THR A 473 1.98 34.04 -18.65
N ALA A 474 1.00 34.24 -17.77
CA ALA A 474 -0.38 34.54 -18.15
C ALA A 474 -0.69 36.02 -17.87
N THR A 475 -1.25 36.72 -18.86
CA THR A 475 -1.62 38.15 -18.75
C THR A 475 -3.12 38.31 -18.96
N GLY A 476 -3.82 38.78 -17.93
CA GLY A 476 -5.27 39.01 -17.97
C GLY A 476 -5.64 40.28 -18.75
N MET A 477 -6.73 40.24 -19.50
CA MET A 477 -7.24 41.35 -20.30
C MET A 477 -8.57 41.92 -19.74
N GLY A 478 -8.88 43.17 -20.10
CA GLY A 478 -10.16 43.81 -19.77
C GLY A 478 -10.26 44.21 -18.30
N ALA A 479 -11.33 43.82 -17.61
CA ALA A 479 -11.52 44.20 -16.20
C ALA A 479 -10.50 43.55 -15.24
N LYS A 480 -9.60 42.68 -15.71
CA LYS A 480 -8.69 41.85 -14.91
C LYS A 480 -7.23 42.02 -15.36
N GLU A 481 -6.76 43.27 -15.43
CA GLU A 481 -5.38 43.59 -15.85
C GLU A 481 -4.35 43.09 -14.84
N GLY A 482 -3.33 42.39 -15.33
CA GLY A 482 -2.20 41.92 -14.54
C GLY A 482 -1.52 40.70 -15.16
N THR A 483 -0.25 40.50 -14.82
CA THR A 483 0.56 39.38 -15.27
C THR A 483 0.90 38.48 -14.08
N VAL A 484 0.79 37.18 -14.27
CA VAL A 484 1.16 36.15 -13.28
C VAL A 484 2.05 35.10 -13.93
N LEU A 485 3.08 34.69 -13.21
CA LEU A 485 4.06 33.70 -13.65
C LEU A 485 3.78 32.36 -12.95
N SER A 486 3.84 31.27 -13.69
CA SER A 486 3.74 29.92 -13.10
C SER A 486 4.96 29.55 -12.26
N ARG A 487 4.83 28.47 -11.49
CA ARG A 487 5.99 27.71 -11.01
C ARG A 487 6.81 27.17 -12.18
N VAL A 488 8.08 26.88 -11.90
CA VAL A 488 8.97 26.15 -12.82
C VAL A 488 8.46 24.72 -13.00
N ILE A 489 8.56 24.16 -14.21
CA ILE A 489 8.34 22.74 -14.50
C ILE A 489 9.58 22.19 -15.18
N GLY A 490 10.21 21.17 -14.62
CA GLY A 490 11.33 20.49 -15.24
C GLY A 490 12.34 19.90 -14.24
N PRO A 491 13.46 19.36 -14.73
CA PRO A 491 13.81 19.33 -16.14
C PRO A 491 12.89 18.37 -16.93
N ILE A 492 12.47 18.77 -18.12
CA ILE A 492 11.56 18.00 -18.96
C ILE A 492 12.31 16.79 -19.54
N GLY A 493 11.78 15.57 -19.46
CA GLY A 493 12.35 14.41 -20.15
C GLY A 493 13.80 14.03 -19.79
N PHE A 494 14.26 14.28 -18.56
CA PHE A 494 15.40 13.51 -18.06
C PHE A 494 14.93 12.13 -17.59
N ASP A 495 14.98 11.22 -18.57
CA ASP A 495 15.38 9.85 -18.37
C ASP A 495 16.87 9.86 -18.00
N GLY A 496 17.15 9.58 -16.73
CA GLY A 496 18.40 8.94 -16.32
C GLY A 496 18.10 7.47 -16.13
#